data_AF-A0A960A0N2-F1
#
_entry.id   AF-A0A960A0N2-F1
#
_cell.length_a   1.000
_cell.length_b   1.000
_cell.length_c   1.000
_cell.angle_alpha   90.00
_cell.angle_beta   90.00
_cell.angle_gamma   90.00
#
_symmetry.space_group_name_H-M   'P 1'
#
loop_
_entity.id
_entity.type
_entity.pdbx_description
1 polymer ?
#
loop_
_entity_poly.entity_id
_entity_poly.type
_entity_poly.pdbx_seq_one_letter_code
_entity_poly.pdbx_strand_id
1 'polypeptide(L)'
;MTSAKEEILGRVRTALRDVPASETAADSPVEWVYHQSVDAGDNIVDTFEQRVIDYKATVVRSPKAKLPDALATAARDLGVGSAVVPPGLEQLWRDGLAAAGVTIIEDNPDHRLSNQELNDTGGVITAAACGVALTGTIVLDH
;
A
#
# COMPACT_ATOMS: atom_id res chain seq x y z
N MET A 1 10.43 -5.93 -46.01
CA MET A 1 10.69 -5.94 -44.55
C MET A 1 9.43 -6.45 -43.90
N THR A 2 9.51 -7.54 -43.14
CA THR A 2 8.41 -7.95 -42.27
C THR A 2 8.30 -6.95 -41.13
N SER A 3 7.09 -6.49 -40.86
CA SER A 3 6.78 -5.67 -39.69
C SER A 3 7.00 -6.47 -38.40
N ALA A 4 7.19 -5.77 -37.27
CA ALA A 4 7.30 -6.41 -35.95
C ALA A 4 6.09 -7.32 -35.64
N LYS A 5 4.90 -6.95 -36.11
CA LYS A 5 3.68 -7.77 -35.98
C LYS A 5 3.81 -9.10 -36.73
N GLU A 6 4.31 -9.09 -37.96
CA GLU A 6 4.48 -10.31 -38.77
C GLU A 6 5.53 -11.24 -38.16
N GLU A 7 6.60 -10.68 -37.61
CA GLU A 7 7.62 -11.44 -36.90
C GLU A 7 7.05 -12.11 -35.65
N ILE A 8 6.33 -11.37 -34.79
CA ILE A 8 5.70 -11.91 -33.57
C ILE A 8 4.70 -13.02 -33.93
N LEU A 9 3.82 -12.79 -34.90
CA LEU A 9 2.84 -13.80 -35.32
C LEU A 9 3.49 -15.03 -35.98
N GLY A 10 4.62 -14.85 -36.67
CA GLY A 10 5.43 -15.94 -37.20
C GLY A 10 5.99 -16.83 -36.10
N ARG A 11 6.54 -16.22 -35.03
CA ARG A 11 7.02 -16.95 -33.85
C ARG A 11 5.91 -17.69 -33.12
N VAL A 12 4.75 -17.05 -32.92
CA VAL A 12 3.57 -17.70 -32.30
C VAL A 12 3.12 -18.92 -33.12
N ARG A 13 2.98 -18.80 -34.44
CA ARG A 13 2.62 -19.94 -35.30
C ARG A 13 3.64 -21.07 -35.27
N THR A 14 4.92 -20.72 -35.24
CA THR A 14 6.00 -21.72 -35.17
C THR A 14 5.97 -22.48 -33.84
N ALA A 15 5.68 -21.78 -32.74
CA ALA A 15 5.57 -22.38 -31.41
C ALA A 15 4.34 -23.27 -31.24
N LEU A 16 3.29 -23.09 -32.05
CA LEU A 16 2.05 -23.88 -32.01
C LEU A 16 2.00 -24.99 -33.05
N ARG A 17 3.10 -25.29 -33.75
CA ARG A 17 3.12 -26.25 -34.89
C ARG A 17 2.75 -27.69 -34.51
N ASP A 18 2.93 -28.04 -33.24
CA ASP A 18 2.71 -29.34 -32.64
C ASP A 18 1.37 -29.44 -31.89
N VAL A 19 0.63 -28.32 -31.79
CA VAL A 19 -0.72 -28.25 -31.24
C VAL A 19 -1.71 -28.76 -32.30
N PRO A 20 -2.43 -29.87 -32.05
CA PRO A 20 -3.43 -30.37 -32.99
C PRO A 20 -4.55 -29.35 -33.22
N ALA A 21 -5.01 -29.20 -34.45
CA ALA A 21 -6.15 -28.32 -34.77
C ALA A 21 -7.47 -28.75 -34.10
N SER A 22 -7.53 -30.00 -33.62
CA SER A 22 -8.65 -30.55 -32.86
C SER A 22 -8.57 -30.26 -31.36
N GLU A 23 -7.49 -29.68 -30.86
CA GLU A 23 -7.35 -29.33 -29.45
C GLU A 23 -8.40 -28.27 -29.08
N THR A 24 -9.09 -28.52 -27.98
CA THR A 24 -10.16 -27.70 -27.43
C THR A 24 -9.85 -27.34 -25.98
N ALA A 25 -10.54 -26.35 -25.44
CA ALA A 25 -10.45 -26.02 -24.01
C ALA A 25 -10.83 -27.20 -23.09
N ALA A 26 -11.53 -28.22 -23.60
CA ALA A 26 -11.85 -29.43 -22.84
C ALA A 26 -10.65 -30.37 -22.66
N ASP A 27 -9.62 -30.27 -23.53
CA ASP A 27 -8.40 -31.07 -23.44
C ASP A 27 -7.45 -30.55 -22.34
N SER A 28 -7.64 -29.30 -21.89
CA SER A 28 -6.95 -28.68 -20.76
C SER A 28 -7.94 -27.91 -19.89
N PRO A 29 -8.79 -28.62 -19.13
CA PRO A 29 -9.82 -27.98 -18.32
C PRO A 29 -9.17 -27.14 -17.21
N VAL A 30 -9.64 -25.91 -17.07
CA VAL A 30 -9.25 -25.02 -15.97
C VAL A 30 -10.10 -25.37 -14.75
N GLU A 31 -9.50 -26.03 -13.76
CA GLU A 31 -10.22 -26.51 -12.57
C GLU A 31 -10.59 -25.41 -11.57
N TRP A 32 -9.97 -24.22 -11.69
CA TRP A 32 -10.25 -23.11 -10.79
C TRP A 32 -11.33 -22.19 -11.33
N VAL A 33 -12.15 -21.68 -10.40
CA VAL A 33 -13.26 -20.79 -10.70
C VAL A 33 -12.86 -19.37 -10.34
N TYR A 34 -13.21 -18.40 -11.18
CA TYR A 34 -13.04 -16.98 -10.87
C TYR A 34 -13.99 -16.53 -9.75
N HIS A 35 -13.70 -15.36 -9.17
CA HIS A 35 -14.52 -14.71 -8.13
C HIS A 35 -14.80 -15.57 -6.89
N GLN A 36 -13.91 -16.52 -6.58
CA GLN A 36 -13.96 -17.23 -5.31
C GLN A 36 -13.45 -16.32 -4.19
N SER A 37 -14.09 -16.40 -3.03
CA SER A 37 -13.56 -15.77 -1.81
C SER A 37 -12.24 -16.42 -1.46
N VAL A 38 -11.22 -15.61 -1.20
CA VAL A 38 -9.94 -16.08 -0.70
C VAL A 38 -10.02 -16.10 0.83
N ASP A 39 -9.60 -17.21 1.42
CA ASP A 39 -9.48 -17.33 2.86
C ASP A 39 -8.41 -16.35 3.38
N ALA A 40 -8.83 -15.42 4.25
CA ALA A 40 -7.96 -14.46 4.90
C ALA A 40 -7.63 -14.86 6.34
N GLY A 41 -7.89 -16.12 6.72
CA GLY A 41 -7.78 -16.65 8.07
C GLY A 41 -8.94 -16.22 8.96
N ASP A 42 -8.92 -16.74 10.20
CA ASP A 42 -9.97 -16.49 11.19
C ASP A 42 -10.07 -15.02 11.63
N ASN A 43 -8.97 -14.28 11.51
CA ASN A 43 -8.91 -12.86 11.84
C ASN A 43 -8.18 -12.06 10.75
N ILE A 44 -8.97 -11.33 9.96
CA ILE A 44 -8.48 -10.49 8.85
C ILE A 44 -7.48 -9.42 9.29
N VAL A 45 -7.58 -8.92 10.54
CA VAL A 45 -6.68 -7.90 11.07
C VAL A 45 -5.32 -8.50 11.40
N ASP A 46 -5.28 -9.72 11.93
CA ASP A 46 -4.03 -10.44 12.20
C ASP A 46 -3.31 -10.76 10.88
N THR A 47 -4.05 -11.17 9.85
CA THR A 47 -3.50 -11.39 8.51
C THR A 47 -2.94 -10.12 7.90
N PHE A 48 -3.68 -8.99 7.99
CA PHE A 48 -3.18 -7.70 7.50
C PHE A 48 -1.90 -7.29 8.21
N GLU A 49 -1.87 -7.36 9.54
CA GLU A 49 -0.69 -7.03 10.33
C GLU A 49 0.51 -7.88 9.92
N GLN A 50 0.33 -9.20 9.82
CA GLN A 50 1.42 -10.09 9.42
C GLN A 50 1.97 -9.71 8.04
N ARG A 51 1.10 -9.38 7.07
CA ARG A 51 1.54 -8.98 5.73
C ARG A 51 2.27 -7.64 5.72
N VAL A 52 1.84 -6.67 6.53
CA VAL A 52 2.53 -5.39 6.67
C VAL A 52 3.91 -5.59 7.34
N ILE A 53 4.00 -6.47 8.34
CA ILE A 53 5.27 -6.85 8.98
C ILE A 53 6.19 -7.59 8.00
N ASP A 54 5.65 -8.50 7.18
CA ASP A 54 6.40 -9.20 6.14
C ASP A 54 7.04 -8.20 5.15
N TYR A 55 6.36 -7.07 4.88
CA TYR A 55 6.86 -5.94 4.10
C TYR A 55 7.88 -5.05 4.84
N LYS A 56 8.33 -5.46 6.04
CA LYS A 56 9.32 -4.77 6.89
C LYS A 56 8.84 -3.45 7.49
N ALA A 57 7.53 -3.21 7.51
CA ALA A 57 6.96 -2.11 8.27
C ALA A 57 6.79 -2.50 9.75
N THR A 58 6.83 -1.50 10.63
CA THR A 58 6.49 -1.66 12.04
C THR A 58 4.98 -1.44 12.22
N VAL A 59 4.30 -2.38 12.88
CA VAL A 59 2.87 -2.27 13.19
C VAL A 59 2.70 -2.10 14.70
N VAL A 60 1.90 -1.11 15.08
CA VAL A 60 1.52 -0.87 16.47
C VAL A 60 0.00 -0.91 16.58
N ARG A 61 -0.52 -1.90 17.31
CA ARG A 61 -1.94 -1.91 17.68
C ARG A 61 -2.18 -0.91 18.80
N SER A 62 -3.09 0.04 18.56
CA SER A 62 -3.49 1.00 19.57
C SER A 62 -5.00 1.16 19.61
N PRO A 63 -5.63 1.14 20.80
CA PRO A 63 -6.96 1.71 20.97
C PRO A 63 -6.95 3.18 20.56
N LYS A 64 -8.08 3.69 20.05
CA LYS A 64 -8.21 5.10 19.62
C LYS A 64 -7.76 6.09 20.70
N ALA A 65 -8.11 5.84 21.96
CA ALA A 65 -7.75 6.70 23.08
C ALA A 65 -6.24 6.79 23.37
N LYS A 66 -5.44 5.79 22.97
CA LYS A 66 -3.99 5.74 23.17
C LYS A 66 -3.20 6.13 21.93
N LEU A 67 -3.88 6.46 20.84
CA LEU A 67 -3.25 6.82 19.57
C LEU A 67 -2.28 8.01 19.68
N PRO A 68 -2.53 9.06 20.50
CA PRO A 68 -1.57 10.15 20.67
C PRO A 68 -0.26 9.69 21.29
N ASP A 69 -0.33 8.84 22.31
CA ASP A 69 0.85 8.27 22.97
C ASP A 69 1.63 7.36 22.02
N ALA A 70 0.92 6.59 21.19
CA ALA A 70 1.52 5.75 20.17
C ALA A 70 2.24 6.58 19.10
N LEU A 71 1.63 7.66 18.61
CA LEU A 71 2.25 8.61 17.67
C LEU A 71 3.46 9.29 18.29
N ALA A 72 3.35 9.74 19.54
CA ALA A 72 4.44 10.36 20.27
C ALA A 72 5.63 9.41 20.45
N THR A 73 5.35 8.14 20.73
CA THR A 73 6.38 7.10 20.88
C THR A 73 7.03 6.78 19.54
N ALA A 74 6.23 6.57 18.49
CA ALA A 74 6.75 6.34 17.14
C ALA A 74 7.63 7.51 16.65
N ALA A 75 7.22 8.75 16.88
CA ALA A 75 8.01 9.93 16.51
C ALA A 75 9.36 9.96 17.22
N ARG A 76 9.41 9.63 18.52
CA ARG A 76 10.67 9.54 19.27
C ARG A 76 11.56 8.41 18.80
N ASP A 77 11.01 7.21 18.64
CA ASP A 77 11.75 6.01 18.24
C ASP A 77 12.35 6.15 16.84
N LEU A 78 11.64 6.85 15.94
CA LEU A 78 12.09 7.15 14.58
C LEU A 78 12.94 8.42 14.49
N GLY A 79 13.09 9.20 15.57
CA GLY A 79 13.84 10.46 15.56
C GLY A 79 13.22 11.56 14.69
N VAL A 80 11.89 11.57 14.54
CA VAL A 80 11.16 12.52 13.70
C VAL A 80 11.07 13.88 14.40
N GLY A 81 11.78 14.88 13.88
CA GLY A 81 11.73 16.27 14.38
C GLY A 81 10.65 17.14 13.74
N SER A 82 10.18 16.75 12.55
CA SER A 82 9.13 17.44 11.80
C SER A 82 8.31 16.44 10.99
N ALA A 83 7.01 16.71 10.84
CA ALA A 83 6.14 15.85 10.05
C ALA A 83 5.10 16.66 9.26
N VAL A 84 4.88 16.28 8.00
CA VAL A 84 3.74 16.76 7.22
C VAL A 84 2.48 16.09 7.73
N VAL A 85 1.45 16.89 8.03
CA VAL A 85 0.14 16.40 8.45
C VAL A 85 -0.92 17.04 7.54
N PRO A 86 -1.64 16.26 6.72
CA PRO A 86 -2.67 16.81 5.84
C PRO A 86 -3.82 17.43 6.65
N PRO A 87 -4.55 18.39 6.05
CA PRO A 87 -5.77 18.91 6.64
C PRO A 87 -6.81 17.78 6.78
N GLY A 88 -7.62 17.84 7.84
CA GLY A 88 -8.72 16.89 8.08
C GLY A 88 -8.38 15.69 8.96
N LEU A 89 -7.11 15.47 9.31
CA LEU A 89 -6.77 14.50 10.37
C LEU A 89 -7.21 14.99 11.75
N GLU A 90 -7.63 14.06 12.61
CA GLU A 90 -8.14 14.37 13.94
C GLU A 90 -7.11 15.15 14.78
N GLN A 91 -7.57 16.20 15.48
CA GLN A 91 -6.71 17.06 16.30
C GLN A 91 -5.90 16.27 17.35
N LEU A 92 -6.50 15.20 17.89
CA LEU A 92 -5.87 14.31 18.86
C LEU A 92 -4.52 13.73 18.36
N TRP A 93 -4.37 13.52 17.05
CA TRP A 93 -3.14 12.99 16.46
C TRP A 93 -2.05 14.06 16.48
N ARG A 94 -2.43 15.30 16.13
CA ARG A 94 -1.57 16.49 16.15
C ARG A 94 -1.08 16.77 17.57
N ASP A 95 -1.96 16.64 18.57
CA ASP A 95 -1.61 16.85 19.97
C ASP A 95 -0.53 15.85 20.44
N GLY A 96 -0.63 14.58 20.03
CA GLY A 96 0.38 13.57 20.33
C GLY A 96 1.75 13.87 19.72
N LEU A 97 1.78 14.30 18.46
CA LEU A 97 3.01 14.70 17.76
C LEU A 97 3.64 15.93 18.40
N ALA A 98 2.83 16.95 18.70
CA ALA A 98 3.27 18.17 19.36
C ALA A 98 3.83 17.87 20.77
N ALA A 99 3.20 16.96 21.52
CA ALA A 99 3.70 16.51 22.82
C ALA A 99 5.06 15.78 22.74
N ALA A 100 5.38 15.19 21.60
CA ALA A 100 6.70 14.62 21.32
C ALA A 100 7.72 15.64 20.79
N GLY A 101 7.34 16.91 20.64
CA GLY A 101 8.21 17.97 20.11
C GLY A 101 8.33 17.97 18.58
N VAL A 102 7.42 17.29 17.87
CA VAL A 102 7.41 17.27 16.40
C VAL A 102 6.87 18.60 15.88
N THR A 103 7.62 19.24 14.99
CA THR A 103 7.12 20.40 14.24
C THR A 103 6.11 19.93 13.18
N ILE A 104 4.86 20.32 13.33
CA ILE A 104 3.79 19.98 12.37
C ILE A 104 3.83 20.97 11.21
N ILE A 105 3.92 20.45 10.00
CA ILE A 105 3.93 21.22 8.75
C ILE A 105 2.66 20.85 7.97
N GLU A 106 1.95 21.84 7.45
CA GLU A 106 0.78 21.61 6.60
C GLU A 106 1.13 21.85 5.13
N ASP A 107 0.71 20.92 4.27
CA ASP A 107 0.74 21.08 2.81
C ASP A 107 -0.71 21.23 2.31
N ASN A 108 -1.04 22.44 1.84
CA ASN A 108 -2.41 22.78 1.41
C ASN A 108 -2.39 23.68 0.16
N PRO A 109 -3.55 23.89 -0.52
CA PRO A 109 -3.57 24.64 -1.77
C PRO A 109 -3.02 26.08 -1.67
N ASP A 110 -3.15 26.71 -0.50
CA ASP A 110 -2.68 28.07 -0.25
C ASP A 110 -1.20 28.10 0.20
N HIS A 111 -0.67 26.96 0.65
CA HIS A 111 0.70 26.79 1.10
C HIS A 111 1.23 25.41 0.65
N ARG A 112 1.62 25.34 -0.62
CA ARG A 112 2.22 24.14 -1.21
C ARG A 112 3.69 24.04 -0.84
N LEU A 113 4.06 22.91 -0.25
CA LEU A 113 5.47 22.61 0.01
C LEU A 113 6.18 22.30 -1.31
N SER A 114 7.39 22.82 -1.46
CA SER A 114 8.31 22.44 -2.53
C SER A 114 8.87 21.03 -2.31
N ASN A 115 9.39 20.42 -3.38
CA ASN A 115 10.05 19.11 -3.30
C ASN A 115 11.21 19.10 -2.30
N GLN A 116 11.91 20.23 -2.14
CA GLN A 116 13.01 20.35 -1.18
C GLN A 116 12.49 20.36 0.26
N GLU A 117 11.43 21.14 0.55
CA GLU A 117 10.79 21.16 1.88
C GLU A 117 10.22 19.79 2.27
N LEU A 118 9.63 19.08 1.31
CA LEU A 118 9.16 17.70 1.53
C LEU A 118 10.31 16.73 1.82
N ASN A 119 11.41 16.83 1.08
CA ASN A 119 12.59 15.99 1.29
C ASN A 119 13.27 16.26 2.64
N ASP A 120 13.21 17.49 3.13
CA ASP A 120 13.83 17.90 4.40
C ASP A 120 12.94 17.65 5.62
N THR A 121 11.70 17.22 5.42
CA THR A 121 10.78 16.87 6.50
C THR A 121 11.05 15.45 7.02
N GLY A 122 11.00 15.28 8.34
CA GLY A 122 11.32 14.00 8.99
C GLY A 122 10.30 12.87 8.79
N GLY A 123 9.10 13.18 8.30
CA GLY A 123 8.08 12.18 7.99
C GLY A 123 6.76 12.76 7.52
N VAL A 124 5.82 11.88 7.19
CA VAL A 124 4.44 12.22 6.85
C VAL A 124 3.49 11.37 7.67
N ILE A 125 2.44 11.98 8.19
CA ILE A 125 1.38 11.30 8.91
C ILE A 125 0.16 11.26 8.00
N THR A 126 -0.32 10.08 7.67
CA THR A 126 -1.48 9.91 6.80
C THR A 126 -2.44 8.87 7.37
N ALA A 127 -3.73 9.04 7.08
CA ALA A 127 -4.69 7.98 7.19
C ALA A 127 -4.71 7.16 5.89
N ALA A 128 -5.44 6.07 5.88
CA ALA A 128 -5.66 5.28 4.68
C ALA A 128 -7.15 5.13 4.42
N ALA A 129 -7.52 5.04 3.14
CA ALA A 129 -8.89 4.75 2.74
C ALA A 129 -9.25 3.30 3.08
N CYS A 130 -8.32 2.36 2.84
CA CYS A 130 -8.46 0.97 3.27
C CYS A 130 -7.11 0.24 3.40
N GLY A 131 -7.16 -0.93 4.05
CA GLY A 131 -6.08 -1.90 4.08
C GLY A 131 -6.53 -3.23 3.46
N VAL A 132 -5.68 -3.85 2.64
CA VAL A 132 -5.95 -5.14 2.00
C VAL A 132 -5.15 -6.22 2.71
N ALA A 133 -5.83 -7.06 3.49
CA ALA A 133 -5.20 -8.04 4.38
C ALA A 133 -4.30 -9.03 3.65
N LEU A 134 -4.76 -9.60 2.53
CA LEU A 134 -4.04 -10.68 1.83
C LEU A 134 -2.68 -10.25 1.28
N THR A 135 -2.53 -8.98 0.94
CA THR A 135 -1.33 -8.41 0.32
C THR A 135 -0.59 -7.44 1.21
N GLY A 136 -1.14 -7.08 2.38
CA GLY A 136 -0.57 -6.04 3.25
C GLY A 136 -0.58 -4.65 2.61
N THR A 137 -1.53 -4.38 1.71
CA THR A 137 -1.55 -3.12 0.95
C THR A 137 -2.29 -2.04 1.72
N ILE A 138 -1.71 -0.85 1.79
CA ILE A 138 -2.35 0.38 2.29
C ILE A 138 -2.77 1.20 1.08
N VAL A 139 -4.06 1.54 0.99
CA VAL A 139 -4.63 2.29 -0.14
C VAL A 139 -4.91 3.73 0.29
N LEU A 140 -4.44 4.66 -0.53
CA LEU A 140 -4.67 6.09 -0.40
C LEU A 140 -5.50 6.55 -1.61
N ASP A 141 -6.50 7.40 -1.40
CA ASP A 141 -7.51 7.81 -2.40
C ASP A 141 -7.46 9.30 -2.76
N HIS A 142 -6.33 9.94 -2.46
CA HIS A 142 -6.07 11.37 -2.61
C HIS A 142 -6.35 11.92 -4.02
#